data_AF-C4RCY7-F1
#
_entry.id   AF-C4RCY7-F1
#
_cell.length_a   1.000
_cell.length_b   1.000
_cell.length_c   1.000
_cell.angle_alpha   90.00
_cell.angle_beta   90.00
_cell.angle_gamma   90.00
#
_symmetry.space_group_name_H-M   'P 1'
#
loop_
_entity.id
_entity.type
_entity.pdbx_description
1 polymer ?
#
loop_
_entity_poly.entity_id
_entity_poly.type
_entity_poly.pdbx_seq_one_letter_code
_entity_poly.pdbx_strand_id
1 'polypeptide(L)'
;MSGAAQAGYAPPTGPDEPPPPGRRSRWLLVATVAWAVLLGVLTWVSVRDDGPTVREQRSLAQAGPVVDRAVGELVAAAGDRPVALTPARTGAGCRVTPLLDGATLERGVEILDPAADPRAVLTEVADRLPAGWRAGVRVTGDGPRLRANAGEFVLVEGRPAGDGRIRLIVRTGCRPVGDGYRAPVAQAGPEAGALAAALRALAAPAGSTPELLAAPCPGGDRQARTARVTLDPAPATPAAALAPAAGGAVLFDTPEGYAYRSGGVTVALSGGDLTATTPCL
;
A
#
# COMPACT_ATOMS: atom_id res chain seq x y z
N MET A 1 94.12 -58.85 22.92
CA MET A 1 93.61 -58.09 21.76
C MET A 1 93.09 -59.12 20.75
N SER A 2 91.85 -59.18 20.32
CA SER A 2 90.64 -58.40 20.59
C SER A 2 89.46 -59.30 20.21
N GLY A 3 88.44 -59.37 21.06
CA GLY A 3 87.18 -60.03 20.73
C GLY A 3 86.36 -59.18 19.77
N ALA A 4 85.76 -59.79 18.76
CA ALA A 4 84.74 -59.18 17.93
C ALA A 4 83.38 -59.79 18.31
N ALA A 5 82.51 -58.94 18.84
CA ALA A 5 81.18 -59.28 19.32
C ALA A 5 80.22 -59.60 18.16
N GLN A 6 79.45 -60.68 18.32
CA GLN A 6 78.30 -61.01 17.48
C GLN A 6 77.15 -60.04 17.77
N ALA A 7 76.75 -59.25 16.77
CA ALA A 7 75.55 -58.42 16.85
C ALA A 7 74.31 -59.29 16.61
N GLY A 8 73.43 -59.35 17.60
CA GLY A 8 72.15 -60.07 17.55
C GLY A 8 71.16 -59.45 16.57
N TYR A 9 70.45 -60.31 15.86
CA TYR A 9 69.35 -59.98 14.95
C TYR A 9 68.07 -59.72 15.77
N ALA A 10 67.47 -58.54 15.65
CA ALA A 10 66.15 -58.23 16.23
C ALA A 10 65.05 -58.46 15.19
N PRO A 11 63.91 -59.09 15.55
CA PRO A 11 62.82 -59.35 14.61
C PRO A 11 62.05 -58.05 14.26
N PRO A 12 61.46 -57.94 13.06
CA PRO A 12 60.71 -56.75 12.66
C PRO A 12 59.42 -56.63 13.46
N THR A 13 59.19 -55.44 14.02
CA THR A 13 57.95 -55.03 14.66
C THR A 13 56.80 -55.05 13.65
N GLY A 14 55.70 -55.72 13.99
CA GLY A 14 54.46 -55.73 13.19
C GLY A 14 53.82 -54.34 13.07
N PRO A 15 52.82 -54.17 12.18
CA PRO A 15 52.23 -52.87 11.88
C PRO A 15 51.53 -52.25 13.10
N ASP A 16 51.74 -50.94 13.28
CA ASP A 16 51.16 -50.14 14.37
C ASP A 16 49.62 -50.18 14.35
N GLU A 17 49.03 -50.41 15.52
CA GLU A 17 47.59 -50.35 15.75
C GLU A 17 47.13 -48.87 15.71
N PRO A 18 46.00 -48.52 15.05
CA PRO A 18 45.57 -47.12 14.94
C PRO A 18 45.22 -46.56 16.34
N PRO A 19 45.69 -45.33 16.67
CA PRO A 19 45.47 -44.77 18.00
C PRO A 19 43.97 -44.56 18.27
N PRO A 20 43.49 -44.81 19.51
CA PRO A 20 42.09 -44.61 19.86
C PRO A 20 41.70 -43.14 19.68
N PRO A 21 40.48 -42.83 19.19
CA PRO A 21 40.06 -41.45 18.96
C PRO A 21 40.08 -40.68 20.29
N GLY A 22 41.08 -39.80 20.43
CA GLY A 22 41.33 -39.07 21.67
C GLY A 22 40.14 -38.18 22.06
N ARG A 23 39.95 -37.98 23.37
CA ARG A 23 38.94 -37.07 23.98
C ARG A 23 38.80 -35.71 23.29
N ARG A 24 39.88 -35.20 22.67
CA ARG A 24 39.88 -33.96 21.88
C ARG A 24 38.92 -34.00 20.68
N SER A 25 38.80 -35.14 20.01
CA SER A 25 37.86 -35.33 18.89
C SER A 25 36.40 -35.22 19.36
N ARG A 26 36.08 -35.77 20.54
CA ARG A 26 34.73 -35.67 21.12
C ARG A 26 34.36 -34.24 21.52
N TRP A 27 35.30 -33.48 22.07
CA TRP A 27 35.08 -32.06 22.40
C TRP A 27 34.90 -31.17 21.16
N LEU A 28 35.66 -31.43 20.10
CA LEU A 28 35.46 -30.74 18.82
C LEU A 28 34.08 -31.04 18.25
N LEU A 29 33.64 -32.29 18.29
CA LEU A 29 32.31 -32.66 17.81
C LEU A 29 31.20 -31.96 18.62
N VAL A 30 31.31 -31.92 19.95
CA VAL A 30 30.36 -31.20 20.82
C VAL A 30 30.34 -29.71 20.50
N ALA A 31 31.51 -29.08 20.32
CA ALA A 31 31.61 -27.67 19.97
C ALA A 31 30.95 -27.39 18.60
N THR A 32 31.19 -28.24 17.60
CA THR A 32 30.57 -28.11 16.26
C THR A 32 29.06 -28.27 16.32
N VAL A 33 28.54 -29.24 17.08
CA VAL A 33 27.10 -29.44 17.25
C VAL A 33 26.46 -28.25 17.96
N ALA A 34 27.07 -27.78 19.06
CA ALA A 34 26.58 -26.60 19.78
C ALA A 34 26.57 -25.35 18.88
N TRP A 35 27.60 -25.18 18.06
CA TRP A 35 27.69 -24.09 17.10
C TRP A 35 26.62 -24.19 16.00
N ALA A 36 26.41 -25.38 15.44
CA ALA A 36 25.37 -25.61 14.43
C ALA A 36 23.97 -25.35 14.99
N VAL A 37 23.70 -25.77 16.23
CA VAL A 37 22.44 -25.50 16.93
C VAL A 37 22.28 -24.00 17.17
N LEU A 38 23.33 -23.31 17.64
CA LEU A 38 23.31 -21.87 17.84
C LEU A 38 22.99 -21.12 16.54
N LEU A 39 23.67 -21.47 15.44
CA LEU A 39 23.40 -20.89 14.12
C LEU A 39 21.97 -21.19 13.67
N GLY A 40 21.49 -22.42 13.83
CA GLY A 40 20.11 -22.78 13.49
C GLY A 40 19.08 -21.98 14.28
N VAL A 41 19.30 -21.78 15.58
CA VAL A 41 18.43 -20.94 16.44
C VAL A 41 18.49 -19.49 16.00
N LEU A 42 19.68 -18.93 15.76
CA LEU A 42 19.83 -17.54 15.31
C LEU A 42 19.18 -17.32 13.93
N THR A 43 19.33 -18.24 13.00
CA THR A 43 18.66 -18.19 11.69
C THR A 43 17.14 -18.29 11.85
N TRP A 44 16.65 -19.17 12.72
CA TRP A 44 15.22 -19.28 12.99
C TRP A 44 14.63 -18.01 13.59
N VAL A 45 15.30 -17.44 14.60
CA VAL A 45 14.92 -16.17 15.23
C VAL A 45 14.93 -15.05 14.19
N SER A 46 16.00 -14.93 13.42
CA SER A 46 16.11 -13.89 12.38
C SER A 46 15.02 -14.03 11.31
N VAL A 47 14.72 -15.24 10.82
CA VAL A 47 13.64 -15.44 9.83
C VAL A 47 12.25 -15.11 10.40
N ARG A 48 12.06 -15.28 11.71
CA ARG A 48 10.75 -15.08 12.36
C ARG A 48 10.54 -13.63 12.79
N ASP A 49 11.60 -12.96 13.24
CA ASP A 49 11.55 -11.66 13.88
C ASP A 49 12.09 -10.52 12.98
N ASP A 50 13.03 -10.81 12.07
CA ASP A 50 13.56 -9.83 11.11
C ASP A 50 12.76 -9.87 9.80
N GLY A 51 12.01 -8.80 9.51
CA GLY A 51 11.27 -8.68 8.25
C GLY A 51 12.20 -8.59 7.02
N PRO A 52 11.72 -8.99 5.82
CA PRO A 52 12.50 -8.89 4.58
C PRO A 52 13.00 -7.46 4.36
N THR A 53 14.32 -7.32 4.23
CA THR A 53 15.05 -6.04 4.19
C THR A 53 15.12 -5.43 2.79
N VAL A 54 14.74 -6.19 1.75
CA VAL A 54 14.78 -5.75 0.35
C VAL A 54 13.40 -5.85 -0.30
N ARG A 55 13.12 -4.94 -1.24
CA ARG A 55 11.85 -4.83 -1.95
C ARG A 55 11.44 -6.13 -2.65
N GLU A 56 12.42 -6.84 -3.21
CA GLU A 56 12.27 -8.10 -3.94
C GLU A 56 11.83 -9.26 -3.04
N GLN A 57 11.94 -9.11 -1.71
CA GLN A 57 11.55 -10.12 -0.74
C GLN A 57 10.16 -9.88 -0.13
N ARG A 58 9.49 -8.75 -0.42
CA ARG A 58 8.11 -8.46 0.05
C ARG A 58 7.08 -8.62 -1.05
N SER A 59 6.09 -9.49 -0.83
CA SER A 59 5.00 -9.71 -1.77
C SER A 59 3.97 -8.57 -1.78
N LEU A 60 3.07 -8.58 -2.77
CA LEU A 60 1.92 -7.65 -2.79
C LEU A 60 1.02 -7.80 -1.55
N ALA A 61 0.80 -9.02 -1.08
CA ALA A 61 0.02 -9.28 0.13
C ALA A 61 0.60 -8.55 1.36
N GLN A 62 1.93 -8.55 1.48
CA GLN A 62 2.65 -7.91 2.60
C GLN A 62 2.73 -6.39 2.45
N ALA A 63 2.82 -5.87 1.21
CA ALA A 63 2.88 -4.44 0.94
C ALA A 63 1.51 -3.75 0.99
N GLY A 64 0.43 -4.51 0.76
CA GLY A 64 -0.96 -4.02 0.74
C GLY A 64 -1.33 -3.14 1.94
N PRO A 65 -1.14 -3.59 3.19
CA PRO A 65 -1.49 -2.80 4.37
C PRO A 65 -0.78 -1.44 4.46
N VAL A 66 0.45 -1.33 3.92
CA VAL A 66 1.16 -0.04 3.86
C VAL A 66 0.50 0.89 2.84
N VAL A 67 0.12 0.36 1.68
CA VAL A 67 -0.63 1.11 0.67
C VAL A 67 -1.98 1.57 1.24
N ASP A 68 -2.70 0.70 1.93
CA ASP A 68 -4.02 1.00 2.51
C ASP A 68 -3.94 2.10 3.55
N ARG A 69 -2.97 2.01 4.47
CA ARG A 69 -2.72 3.07 5.46
C ARG A 69 -2.35 4.38 4.77
N ALA A 70 -1.52 4.32 3.73
CA ALA A 70 -1.13 5.53 3.02
C ALA A 70 -2.31 6.21 2.29
N VAL A 71 -3.26 5.44 1.77
CA VAL A 71 -4.52 6.00 1.23
C VAL A 71 -5.33 6.69 2.32
N GLY A 72 -5.42 6.10 3.52
CA GLY A 72 -6.08 6.74 4.67
C GLY A 72 -5.43 8.04 5.12
N GLU A 73 -4.10 8.09 5.15
CA GLU A 73 -3.34 9.31 5.44
C GLU A 73 -3.60 10.41 4.38
N LEU A 74 -3.76 10.04 3.09
CA LEU A 74 -4.11 11.00 2.05
C LEU A 74 -5.53 11.54 2.22
N VAL A 75 -6.49 10.69 2.61
CA VAL A 75 -7.85 11.13 2.93
C VAL A 75 -7.84 12.10 4.12
N ALA A 76 -7.08 11.79 5.17
CA ALA A 76 -6.94 12.68 6.33
C ALA A 76 -6.26 14.00 5.96
N ALA A 77 -5.20 13.96 5.14
CA ALA A 77 -4.46 15.14 4.70
C ALA A 77 -5.28 16.07 3.78
N ALA A 78 -6.28 15.53 3.06
CA ALA A 78 -7.21 16.33 2.28
C ALA A 78 -8.13 17.22 3.15
N GLY A 79 -8.32 16.87 4.42
CA GLY A 79 -9.16 17.62 5.36
C GLY A 79 -10.64 17.59 4.96
N ASP A 80 -11.29 18.77 4.96
CA ASP A 80 -12.71 18.92 4.63
C ASP A 80 -13.04 18.89 3.13
N ARG A 81 -12.04 18.71 2.26
CA ARG A 81 -12.25 18.72 0.81
C ARG A 81 -13.10 17.52 0.36
N PRO A 82 -13.88 17.66 -0.71
CA PRO A 82 -14.54 16.54 -1.37
C PRO A 82 -13.51 15.53 -1.89
N VAL A 83 -13.55 14.32 -1.34
CA VAL A 83 -12.66 13.24 -1.73
C VAL A 83 -13.42 11.97 -2.11
N ALA A 84 -12.85 11.18 -2.99
CA ALA A 84 -13.33 9.85 -3.34
C ALA A 84 -12.16 8.87 -3.40
N LEU A 85 -12.32 7.70 -2.79
CA LEU A 85 -11.38 6.60 -2.98
C LEU A 85 -11.46 6.08 -4.41
N THR A 86 -10.34 5.63 -4.95
CA THR A 86 -10.30 4.93 -6.25
C THR A 86 -10.15 3.42 -6.06
N PRO A 87 -10.67 2.62 -7.02
CA PRO A 87 -10.51 1.18 -7.00
C PRO A 87 -9.04 0.77 -7.00
N ALA A 88 -8.73 -0.33 -6.32
CA ALA A 88 -7.39 -0.89 -6.36
C ALA A 88 -7.11 -1.49 -7.75
N ARG A 89 -5.92 -1.25 -8.28
CA ARG A 89 -5.48 -1.80 -9.56
C ARG A 89 -4.19 -2.58 -9.38
N THR A 90 -4.20 -3.83 -9.84
CA THR A 90 -3.00 -4.66 -9.89
C THR A 90 -2.50 -4.76 -11.32
N GLY A 91 -1.31 -4.23 -11.60
CA GLY A 91 -0.67 -4.30 -12.90
C GLY A 91 0.28 -5.48 -12.98
N ALA A 92 -0.04 -6.50 -13.77
CA ALA A 92 0.85 -7.62 -14.04
C ALA A 92 1.92 -7.27 -15.11
N GLY A 93 2.94 -8.11 -15.24
CA GLY A 93 3.89 -8.03 -16.36
C GLY A 93 5.15 -7.21 -16.07
N CYS A 94 5.38 -6.82 -14.82
CA CYS A 94 6.70 -6.35 -14.41
C CYS A 94 7.56 -7.56 -13.97
N ARG A 95 8.88 -7.46 -14.09
CA ARG A 95 9.80 -8.51 -13.65
C ARG A 95 10.54 -8.10 -12.39
N VAL A 96 10.52 -8.96 -11.37
CA VAL A 96 11.30 -8.81 -10.14
C VAL A 96 12.72 -9.30 -10.38
N THR A 97 12.83 -10.46 -11.03
CA THR A 97 14.09 -11.02 -11.56
C THR A 97 13.84 -11.58 -12.96
N PRO A 98 14.87 -11.96 -13.73
CA PRO A 98 14.67 -12.60 -15.03
C PRO A 98 13.82 -13.87 -14.99
N LEU A 99 13.68 -14.52 -13.83
CA LEU A 99 12.96 -15.77 -13.63
C LEU A 99 11.69 -15.63 -12.78
N LEU A 100 11.41 -14.43 -12.26
CA LEU A 100 10.30 -14.17 -11.36
C LEU A 100 9.49 -12.97 -11.83
N ASP A 101 8.27 -13.26 -12.28
CA ASP A 101 7.28 -12.24 -12.58
C ASP A 101 6.78 -11.57 -11.31
N GLY A 102 6.38 -10.32 -11.46
CA GLY A 102 5.80 -9.52 -10.40
C GLY A 102 4.59 -8.74 -10.87
N ALA A 103 4.02 -8.03 -9.92
CA ALA A 103 2.97 -7.07 -10.15
C ALA A 103 3.19 -5.79 -9.35
N THR A 104 2.55 -4.72 -9.79
CA THR A 104 2.42 -3.47 -9.05
C THR A 104 1.01 -3.39 -8.47
N LEU A 105 0.88 -2.79 -7.29
CA LEU A 105 -0.39 -2.42 -6.70
C LEU A 105 -0.51 -0.90 -6.72
N GLU A 106 -1.64 -0.41 -7.20
CA GLU A 106 -2.03 0.99 -7.19
C GLU A 106 -3.34 1.15 -6.43
N ARG A 107 -3.41 2.16 -5.56
CA ARG A 107 -4.65 2.70 -4.99
C ARG A 107 -4.59 4.21 -5.03
N GLY A 108 -5.68 4.90 -4.76
CA GLY A 108 -5.66 6.35 -4.77
C GLY A 108 -6.86 7.02 -4.14
N VAL A 109 -6.76 8.34 -4.16
CA VAL A 109 -7.77 9.30 -3.72
C VAL A 109 -7.88 10.36 -4.80
N GLU A 110 -9.10 10.72 -5.16
CA GLU A 110 -9.38 11.88 -6.01
C GLU A 110 -9.94 12.98 -5.12
N ILE A 111 -9.31 14.16 -5.16
CA ILE A 111 -9.82 15.39 -4.57
C ILE A 111 -10.52 16.15 -5.69
N LEU A 112 -11.74 16.62 -5.42
CA LEU A 112 -12.50 17.44 -6.35
C LEU A 112 -12.64 18.86 -5.76
N ASP A 113 -11.94 19.80 -6.37
CA ASP A 113 -11.86 21.19 -5.92
C ASP A 113 -11.67 22.12 -7.14
N PRO A 114 -12.73 22.34 -7.94
CA PRO A 114 -12.61 23.01 -9.24
C PRO A 114 -12.22 24.48 -9.17
N ALA A 115 -12.42 25.13 -8.03
CA ALA A 115 -12.08 26.54 -7.84
C ALA A 115 -10.64 26.76 -7.33
N ALA A 116 -9.96 25.71 -6.87
CA ALA A 116 -8.66 25.85 -6.22
C ALA A 116 -7.48 25.76 -7.19
N ASP A 117 -6.41 26.48 -6.87
CA ASP A 117 -5.12 26.29 -7.53
C ASP A 117 -4.57 24.89 -7.19
N PRO A 118 -4.34 24.01 -8.20
CA PRO A 118 -3.87 22.66 -7.94
C PRO A 118 -2.53 22.60 -7.21
N ARG A 119 -1.65 23.61 -7.40
CA ARG A 119 -0.38 23.67 -6.68
C ARG A 119 -0.60 23.95 -5.20
N ALA A 120 -1.47 24.89 -4.86
CA ALA A 120 -1.83 25.20 -3.48
C ALA A 120 -2.42 23.97 -2.77
N VAL A 121 -3.39 23.28 -3.39
CA VAL A 121 -4.00 22.08 -2.80
C VAL A 121 -2.98 20.97 -2.58
N LEU A 122 -2.12 20.69 -3.57
CA LEU A 122 -1.06 19.70 -3.40
C LEU A 122 -0.07 20.08 -2.30
N THR A 123 0.22 21.37 -2.13
CA THR A 123 1.14 21.85 -1.08
C THR A 123 0.52 21.65 0.30
N GLU A 124 -0.74 22.04 0.48
CA GLU A 124 -1.44 21.80 1.74
C GLU A 124 -1.56 20.31 2.11
N VAL A 125 -1.83 19.45 1.11
CA VAL A 125 -1.84 18.01 1.33
C VAL A 125 -0.45 17.54 1.76
N ALA A 126 0.62 17.97 1.07
CA ALA A 126 1.98 17.62 1.44
C ALA A 126 2.35 18.03 2.87
N ASP A 127 1.93 19.23 3.29
CA ASP A 127 2.22 19.79 4.61
C ASP A 127 1.51 19.04 5.76
N ARG A 128 0.37 18.37 5.46
CA ARG A 128 -0.38 17.57 6.44
C ARG A 128 0.03 16.08 6.45
N LEU A 129 0.81 15.63 5.48
CA LEU A 129 1.29 14.24 5.45
C LEU A 129 2.35 13.98 6.55
N PRO A 130 2.55 12.72 6.97
CA PRO A 130 3.55 12.40 7.98
C PRO A 130 4.95 12.92 7.61
N ALA A 131 5.62 13.61 8.53
CA ALA A 131 6.93 14.21 8.28
C ALA A 131 7.99 13.21 7.76
N GLY A 132 7.92 11.96 8.23
CA GLY A 132 8.80 10.87 7.80
C GLY A 132 8.68 10.54 6.31
N TRP A 133 7.58 10.90 5.64
CA TRP A 133 7.38 10.64 4.22
C TRP A 133 8.13 11.60 3.31
N ARG A 134 8.61 12.73 3.85
CA ARG A 134 9.33 13.79 3.13
C ARG A 134 8.56 14.24 1.90
N ALA A 135 7.25 14.50 2.08
CA ALA A 135 6.38 14.95 1.02
C ALA A 135 6.85 16.31 0.48
N GLY A 136 6.72 16.52 -0.83
CA GLY A 136 7.04 17.79 -1.44
C GLY A 136 6.41 17.97 -2.81
N VAL A 137 6.17 19.22 -3.18
CA VAL A 137 5.58 19.61 -4.47
C VAL A 137 6.64 20.25 -5.35
N ARG A 138 6.72 19.82 -6.60
CA ARG A 138 7.58 20.41 -7.62
C ARG A 138 6.76 20.74 -8.86
N VAL A 139 7.08 21.86 -9.51
CA VAL A 139 6.49 22.20 -10.81
C VAL A 139 7.33 21.55 -11.91
N THR A 140 6.67 20.85 -12.81
CA THR A 140 7.28 20.18 -13.97
C THR A 140 6.66 20.75 -15.26
N GLY A 141 7.16 20.33 -16.43
CA GLY A 141 6.54 20.70 -17.71
C GLY A 141 5.07 20.30 -17.82
N ASP A 142 4.66 19.25 -17.09
CA ASP A 142 3.30 18.72 -17.03
C ASP A 142 2.45 19.33 -15.88
N GLY A 143 2.96 20.38 -15.21
CA GLY A 143 2.30 21.04 -14.08
C GLY A 143 2.83 20.64 -12.69
N PRO A 144 2.15 21.06 -11.61
CA PRO A 144 2.56 20.76 -10.24
C PRO A 144 2.40 19.28 -9.91
N ARG A 145 3.40 18.72 -9.22
CA ARG A 145 3.43 17.31 -8.84
C ARG A 145 3.89 17.13 -7.41
N LEU A 146 3.09 16.42 -6.63
CA LEU A 146 3.45 15.95 -5.28
C LEU A 146 4.20 14.62 -5.40
N ARG A 147 5.24 14.46 -4.58
CA ARG A 147 5.91 13.17 -4.31
C ARG A 147 6.14 12.98 -2.83
N ALA A 148 5.91 11.77 -2.34
CA ALA A 148 6.27 11.36 -0.99
C ALA A 148 6.62 9.86 -0.96
N ASN A 149 7.32 9.40 0.08
CA ASN A 149 7.63 8.00 0.31
C ASN A 149 6.92 7.52 1.58
N ALA A 150 5.89 6.69 1.45
CA ALA A 150 5.12 6.19 2.58
C ALA A 150 5.86 5.12 3.42
N GLY A 151 7.17 4.94 3.19
CA GLY A 151 7.97 3.86 3.71
C GLY A 151 7.84 2.62 2.84
N GLU A 152 8.68 1.62 3.10
CA GLU A 152 8.57 0.30 2.48
C GLU A 152 8.56 0.32 0.95
N PHE A 153 9.21 1.31 0.32
CA PHE A 153 9.20 1.50 -1.14
C PHE A 153 7.79 1.71 -1.74
N VAL A 154 6.89 2.30 -0.96
CA VAL A 154 5.58 2.74 -1.42
C VAL A 154 5.65 4.21 -1.80
N LEU A 155 5.43 4.48 -3.08
CA LEU A 155 5.51 5.82 -3.65
C LEU A 155 4.12 6.46 -3.63
N VAL A 156 4.08 7.70 -3.14
CA VAL A 156 2.91 8.57 -3.23
C VAL A 156 3.18 9.63 -4.29
N GLU A 157 2.26 9.78 -5.23
CA GLU A 157 2.31 10.79 -6.27
C GLU A 157 0.97 11.53 -6.37
N GLY A 158 1.02 12.85 -6.46
CA GLY A 158 -0.17 13.67 -6.69
C GLY A 158 0.00 14.56 -7.92
N ARG A 159 -1.05 14.71 -8.73
CA ARG A 159 -1.05 15.59 -9.90
C ARG A 159 -2.47 16.05 -10.25
N PRO A 160 -2.62 17.18 -10.97
CA PRO A 160 -3.87 17.52 -11.63
C PRO A 160 -4.30 16.41 -12.60
N ALA A 161 -5.61 16.17 -12.66
CA ALA A 161 -6.22 15.17 -13.54
C ALA A 161 -7.23 15.77 -14.55
N GLY A 162 -7.36 17.11 -14.57
CA GLY A 162 -8.37 17.81 -15.38
C GLY A 162 -9.69 18.00 -14.63
N ASP A 163 -10.55 18.90 -15.11
CA ASP A 163 -11.90 19.15 -14.59
C ASP A 163 -11.94 19.45 -13.08
N GLY A 164 -10.98 20.22 -12.57
CA GLY A 164 -10.90 20.52 -11.14
C GLY A 164 -10.51 19.35 -10.24
N ARG A 165 -10.08 18.21 -10.82
CA ARG A 165 -9.67 17.01 -10.09
C ARG A 165 -8.17 16.99 -9.85
N ILE A 166 -7.81 16.58 -8.64
CA ILE A 166 -6.44 16.24 -8.27
C ILE A 166 -6.43 14.76 -7.93
N ARG A 167 -5.60 14.00 -8.65
CA ARG A 167 -5.44 12.57 -8.44
C ARG A 167 -4.20 12.31 -7.59
N LEU A 168 -4.41 11.68 -6.45
CA LEU A 168 -3.38 11.18 -5.55
C LEU A 168 -3.32 9.65 -5.69
N ILE A 169 -2.16 9.13 -6.02
CA ILE A 169 -1.91 7.71 -6.23
C ILE A 169 -0.87 7.23 -5.23
N VAL A 170 -1.16 6.11 -4.60
CA VAL A 170 -0.24 5.31 -3.82
C VAL A 170 0.07 4.06 -4.62
N ARG A 171 1.34 3.85 -4.94
CA ARG A 171 1.76 2.68 -5.72
C ARG A 171 2.93 1.97 -5.08
N THR A 172 2.87 0.65 -5.12
CA THR A 172 4.07 -0.15 -4.94
C THR A 172 4.91 -0.06 -6.20
N GLY A 173 6.21 -0.30 -6.06
CA GLY A 173 6.96 -0.80 -7.21
C GLY A 173 6.61 -2.26 -7.54
N CYS A 174 7.24 -2.81 -8.57
CA CYS A 174 7.19 -4.24 -8.89
C CYS A 174 7.59 -5.10 -7.68
N ARG A 175 6.77 -6.11 -7.38
CA ARG A 175 6.91 -7.06 -6.27
C ARG A 175 6.44 -8.46 -6.66
N PRO A 176 6.93 -9.52 -5.97
CA PRO A 176 6.32 -10.85 -6.09
C PRO A 176 4.82 -10.80 -5.74
N VAL A 177 4.00 -11.60 -6.44
CA VAL A 177 2.55 -11.60 -6.20
C VAL A 177 2.19 -12.20 -4.84
N GLY A 178 2.83 -13.32 -4.45
CA GLY A 178 2.49 -14.08 -3.25
C GLY A 178 1.02 -14.53 -3.28
N ASP A 179 0.32 -14.40 -2.14
CA ASP A 179 -1.13 -14.70 -2.04
C ASP A 179 -2.04 -13.67 -2.74
N GLY A 180 -1.43 -12.66 -3.37
CA GLY A 180 -2.13 -11.53 -3.97
C GLY A 180 -2.56 -10.49 -2.94
N TYR A 181 -2.84 -9.28 -3.43
CA TYR A 181 -3.41 -8.22 -2.62
C TYR A 181 -4.93 -8.41 -2.47
N ARG A 182 -5.43 -8.18 -1.26
CA ARG A 182 -6.86 -8.12 -0.96
C ARG A 182 -7.19 -6.75 -0.40
N ALA A 183 -8.12 -6.05 -1.03
CA ALA A 183 -8.51 -4.73 -0.56
C ALA A 183 -9.28 -4.78 0.77
N PRO A 184 -9.20 -3.71 1.58
CA PRO A 184 -10.05 -3.56 2.75
C PRO A 184 -11.53 -3.71 2.36
N VAL A 185 -12.24 -4.57 3.09
CA VAL A 185 -13.66 -4.83 2.83
C VAL A 185 -14.47 -3.66 3.35
N ALA A 186 -15.17 -2.99 2.43
CA ALA A 186 -16.15 -1.96 2.77
C ALA A 186 -17.53 -2.59 3.01
N GLN A 187 -18.11 -2.35 4.17
CA GLN A 187 -19.53 -2.61 4.41
C GLN A 187 -20.34 -1.36 4.12
N ALA A 188 -21.54 -1.52 3.57
CA ALA A 188 -22.44 -0.42 3.28
C ALA A 188 -22.72 0.41 4.54
N GLY A 189 -22.39 1.69 4.50
CA GLY A 189 -22.63 2.66 5.57
C GLY A 189 -23.47 3.85 5.10
N PRO A 190 -23.37 4.99 5.81
CA PRO A 190 -24.05 6.24 5.46
C PRO A 190 -23.79 6.70 4.01
N GLU A 191 -22.58 6.45 3.50
CA GLU A 191 -22.22 6.78 2.11
C GLU A 191 -23.07 6.05 1.08
N ALA A 192 -23.44 4.78 1.31
CA ALA A 192 -24.30 4.03 0.41
C ALA A 192 -25.73 4.60 0.41
N GLY A 193 -26.24 5.03 1.56
CA GLY A 193 -27.55 5.68 1.69
C GLY A 193 -27.60 7.04 0.99
N ALA A 194 -26.56 7.86 1.17
CA ALA A 194 -26.43 9.16 0.51
C ALA A 194 -26.32 9.00 -1.02
N LEU A 195 -25.54 8.00 -1.49
CA LEU A 195 -25.46 7.68 -2.91
C LEU A 195 -26.82 7.26 -3.49
N ALA A 196 -27.55 6.39 -2.78
CA ALA A 196 -28.89 5.95 -3.20
C ALA A 196 -29.90 7.11 -3.23
N ALA A 197 -29.77 8.10 -2.33
CA ALA A 197 -30.59 9.32 -2.37
C ALA A 197 -30.25 10.19 -3.59
N ALA A 198 -28.96 10.38 -3.88
CA ALA A 198 -28.50 11.12 -5.05
C ALA A 198 -28.94 10.44 -6.37
N LEU A 199 -28.84 9.11 -6.47
CA LEU A 199 -29.31 8.34 -7.62
C LEU A 199 -30.82 8.51 -7.85
N ARG A 200 -31.62 8.49 -6.78
CA ARG A 200 -33.07 8.76 -6.87
C ARG A 200 -33.35 10.19 -7.33
N ALA A 201 -32.61 11.17 -6.82
CA ALA A 201 -32.76 12.57 -7.21
C ALA A 201 -32.41 12.80 -8.70
N LEU A 202 -31.42 12.06 -9.21
CA LEU A 202 -31.02 12.07 -10.62
C LEU A 202 -31.94 11.22 -11.52
N ALA A 203 -32.96 10.56 -10.97
CA ALA A 203 -33.80 9.60 -11.68
C ALA A 203 -32.98 8.52 -12.43
N ALA A 204 -31.85 8.11 -11.84
CA ALA A 204 -30.98 7.10 -12.42
C ALA A 204 -31.70 5.73 -12.51
N PRO A 205 -31.42 4.92 -13.55
CA PRO A 205 -32.04 3.61 -13.72
C PRO A 205 -31.86 2.72 -12.49
N ALA A 206 -32.92 2.02 -12.09
CA ALA A 206 -32.82 1.02 -11.03
C ALA A 206 -31.90 -0.13 -11.47
N GLY A 207 -30.90 -0.46 -10.66
CA GLY A 207 -29.96 -1.57 -10.92
C GLY A 207 -28.48 -1.20 -10.88
N SER A 208 -28.13 0.08 -10.76
CA SER A 208 -26.74 0.47 -10.54
C SER A 208 -26.24 -0.03 -9.19
N THR A 209 -25.46 -1.12 -9.21
CA THR A 209 -24.84 -1.66 -8.00
C THR A 209 -23.63 -0.79 -7.67
N PRO A 210 -23.59 -0.11 -6.51
CA PRO A 210 -22.47 0.76 -6.17
C PRO A 210 -21.22 -0.05 -5.85
N GLU A 211 -20.08 0.43 -6.31
CA GLU A 211 -18.78 -0.06 -5.85
C GLU A 211 -18.48 0.57 -4.48
N LEU A 212 -18.19 -0.28 -3.49
CA LEU A 212 -17.85 0.15 -2.13
C LEU A 212 -16.34 0.01 -1.91
N LEU A 213 -15.72 1.10 -1.48
CA LEU A 213 -14.28 1.21 -1.27
C LEU A 213 -14.01 1.66 0.16
N ALA A 214 -12.92 1.15 0.76
CA ALA A 214 -12.51 1.53 2.11
C ALA A 214 -11.00 1.76 2.23
N ALA A 215 -10.62 2.63 3.16
CA ALA A 215 -9.24 2.82 3.61
C ALA A 215 -9.21 3.06 5.13
N PRO A 216 -8.27 2.44 5.87
CA PRO A 216 -8.14 2.65 7.31
C PRO A 216 -7.67 4.08 7.61
N CYS A 217 -8.34 4.76 8.53
CA CYS A 217 -7.96 6.11 8.92
C CYS A 217 -6.76 6.11 9.89
N PRO A 218 -5.97 7.20 9.92
CA PRO A 218 -4.93 7.35 10.91
C PRO A 218 -5.51 7.33 12.34
N GLY A 219 -4.79 6.71 13.27
CA GLY A 219 -5.07 6.80 14.71
C GLY A 219 -6.15 5.87 15.27
N GLY A 220 -6.70 4.90 14.53
CA GLY A 220 -7.60 3.89 15.11
C GLY A 220 -8.40 3.05 14.12
N ASP A 221 -9.50 2.47 14.60
CA ASP A 221 -10.33 1.47 13.88
C ASP A 221 -11.32 2.08 12.88
N ARG A 222 -11.25 3.39 12.65
CA ARG A 222 -12.13 4.09 11.69
C ARG A 222 -11.69 3.82 10.26
N GLN A 223 -12.63 3.94 9.33
CA GLN A 223 -12.38 3.80 7.91
C GLN A 223 -13.01 4.94 7.13
N ALA A 224 -12.24 5.51 6.21
CA ALA A 224 -12.79 6.29 5.11
C ALA A 224 -13.50 5.31 4.18
N ARG A 225 -14.71 5.66 3.75
CA ARG A 225 -15.54 4.81 2.89
C ARG A 225 -16.08 5.62 1.73
N THR A 226 -16.01 5.08 0.52
CA THR A 226 -16.61 5.67 -0.68
C THR A 226 -17.54 4.67 -1.31
N ALA A 227 -18.78 5.09 -1.58
CA ALA A 227 -19.68 4.43 -2.52
C ALA A 227 -19.62 5.18 -3.86
N ARG A 228 -19.43 4.46 -4.97
CA ARG A 228 -19.25 5.02 -6.30
C ARG A 228 -20.13 4.33 -7.33
N VAL A 229 -20.58 5.11 -8.31
CA VAL A 229 -21.23 4.63 -9.53
C VAL A 229 -20.87 5.56 -10.69
N THR A 230 -20.66 5.00 -11.87
CA THR A 230 -20.53 5.78 -13.11
C THR A 230 -21.87 5.79 -13.83
N LEU A 231 -22.37 6.98 -14.13
CA LEU A 231 -23.62 7.23 -14.84
C LEU A 231 -23.34 7.36 -16.34
N ASP A 232 -24.11 6.64 -17.14
CA ASP A 232 -24.08 6.73 -18.60
C ASP A 232 -25.53 6.79 -19.14
N PRO A 233 -25.97 7.92 -19.74
CA PRO A 233 -25.21 9.15 -19.94
C PRO A 233 -25.02 9.94 -18.64
N ALA A 234 -24.00 10.80 -18.62
CA ALA A 234 -23.85 11.79 -17.56
C ALA A 234 -25.05 12.77 -17.56
N PRO A 235 -25.57 13.18 -16.39
CA PRO A 235 -26.71 14.08 -16.32
C PRO A 235 -26.33 15.49 -16.79
N ALA A 236 -27.18 16.09 -17.63
CA ALA A 236 -26.91 17.41 -18.22
C ALA A 236 -27.02 18.58 -17.22
N THR A 237 -27.88 18.46 -16.21
CA THR A 237 -28.16 19.52 -15.22
C THR A 237 -28.14 18.98 -13.79
N PRO A 238 -26.97 18.54 -13.29
CA PRO A 238 -26.88 17.85 -12.01
C PRO A 238 -27.29 18.73 -10.83
N ALA A 239 -26.99 20.04 -10.87
CA ALA A 239 -27.35 20.97 -9.81
C ALA A 239 -28.87 21.03 -9.56
N ALA A 240 -29.67 21.11 -10.64
CA ALA A 240 -31.13 21.19 -10.53
C ALA A 240 -31.72 19.92 -9.90
N ALA A 241 -31.20 18.75 -10.26
CA ALA A 241 -31.65 17.47 -9.74
C ALA A 241 -31.18 17.21 -8.30
N LEU A 242 -29.94 17.58 -7.96
CA LEU A 242 -29.34 17.30 -6.65
C LEU A 242 -29.63 18.36 -5.59
N ALA A 243 -30.03 19.57 -5.96
CA ALA A 243 -30.31 20.66 -5.01
C ALA A 243 -31.28 20.28 -3.87
N PRO A 244 -32.39 19.55 -4.10
CA PRO A 244 -33.26 19.11 -3.01
C PRO A 244 -32.56 18.18 -2.01
N ALA A 245 -31.67 17.30 -2.49
CA ALA A 245 -30.90 16.40 -1.65
C ALA A 245 -29.78 17.13 -0.90
N ALA A 246 -29.25 18.21 -1.47
CA ALA A 246 -28.21 19.03 -0.87
C ALA A 246 -28.69 19.84 0.35
N GLY A 247 -29.98 20.17 0.43
CA GLY A 247 -30.53 20.88 1.60
C GLY A 247 -29.84 22.21 1.92
N GLY A 248 -29.24 22.86 0.92
CA GLY A 248 -28.46 24.10 1.07
C GLY A 248 -26.99 23.93 1.46
N ALA A 249 -26.51 22.71 1.72
CA ALA A 249 -25.12 22.42 2.09
C ALA A 249 -24.22 22.16 0.87
N VAL A 250 -24.32 23.02 -0.15
CA VAL A 250 -23.53 22.91 -1.40
C VAL A 250 -22.08 23.31 -1.11
N LEU A 251 -21.14 22.48 -1.57
CA LEU A 251 -19.70 22.74 -1.47
C LEU A 251 -19.20 23.49 -2.71
N PHE A 252 -19.64 23.06 -3.90
CA PHE A 252 -19.47 23.81 -5.13
C PHE A 252 -20.52 23.36 -6.17
N ASP A 253 -20.77 24.26 -7.12
CA ASP A 253 -21.62 24.07 -8.29
C ASP A 253 -20.92 24.75 -9.47
N THR A 254 -20.24 23.96 -10.30
CA THR A 254 -19.47 24.45 -11.44
C THR A 254 -19.75 23.59 -12.68
N PRO A 255 -19.37 24.04 -13.89
CA PRO A 255 -19.51 23.22 -15.09
C PRO A 255 -18.77 21.87 -15.01
N GLU A 256 -17.69 21.79 -14.23
CA GLU A 256 -16.86 20.60 -14.06
C GLU A 256 -17.43 19.59 -13.04
N GLY A 257 -18.36 20.02 -12.19
CA GLY A 257 -19.03 19.14 -11.25
C GLY A 257 -19.91 19.83 -10.21
N TYR A 258 -20.58 19.00 -9.42
CA TYR A 258 -21.43 19.42 -8.31
C TYR A 258 -21.10 18.60 -7.06
N ALA A 259 -20.94 19.25 -5.91
CA ALA A 259 -20.79 18.55 -4.64
C ALA A 259 -21.54 19.22 -3.49
N TYR A 260 -21.99 18.41 -2.55
CA TYR A 260 -22.70 18.85 -1.35
C TYR A 260 -22.41 17.94 -0.17
N ARG A 261 -22.74 18.42 1.03
CA ARG A 261 -22.63 17.66 2.28
C ARG A 261 -24.01 17.14 2.71
N SER A 262 -24.08 15.86 3.06
CA SER A 262 -25.24 15.21 3.67
C SER A 262 -24.81 14.61 5.01
N GLY A 263 -24.97 15.38 6.09
CA GLY A 263 -24.44 15.03 7.40
C GLY A 263 -22.91 14.88 7.38
N GLY A 264 -22.41 13.69 7.75
CA GLY A 264 -20.98 13.35 7.71
C GLY A 264 -20.46 12.88 6.34
N VAL A 265 -21.30 12.84 5.31
CA VAL A 265 -20.97 12.32 3.98
C VAL A 265 -20.84 13.46 2.98
N THR A 266 -19.81 13.44 2.16
CA THR A 266 -19.71 14.32 0.98
C THR A 266 -20.18 13.58 -0.25
N VAL A 267 -21.17 14.12 -0.96
CA VAL A 267 -21.64 13.61 -2.25
C VAL A 267 -21.08 14.50 -3.35
N ALA A 268 -20.49 13.91 -4.37
CA ALA A 268 -19.89 14.61 -5.48
C ALA A 268 -20.19 13.92 -6.81
N LEU A 269 -20.49 14.72 -7.82
CA LEU A 269 -20.63 14.30 -9.21
C LEU A 269 -19.66 15.11 -10.07
N SER A 270 -18.83 14.43 -10.87
CA SER A 270 -17.99 15.06 -11.89
C SER A 270 -17.97 14.21 -13.15
N GLY A 271 -18.37 14.80 -14.28
CA GLY A 271 -18.72 14.03 -15.47
C GLY A 271 -19.86 13.05 -15.17
N GLY A 272 -19.63 11.76 -15.40
CA GLY A 272 -20.56 10.68 -15.03
C GLY A 272 -20.29 10.05 -13.66
N ASP A 273 -19.19 10.40 -12.98
CA ASP A 273 -18.79 9.72 -11.75
C ASP A 273 -19.50 10.32 -10.54
N LEU A 274 -20.48 9.60 -10.01
CA LEU A 274 -21.20 9.94 -8.79
C LEU A 274 -20.58 9.18 -7.61
N THR A 275 -20.19 9.92 -6.59
CA THR A 275 -19.53 9.39 -5.40
C THR A 275 -20.17 9.93 -4.14
N ALA A 276 -20.18 9.12 -3.09
CA ALA A 276 -20.51 9.52 -1.73
C ALA A 276 -19.41 9.02 -0.81
N THR A 277 -18.84 9.88 0.02
CA THR A 277 -17.68 9.54 0.84
C THR A 277 -17.87 9.97 2.30
N THR A 278 -17.66 9.01 3.20
CA THR A 278 -17.44 9.25 4.63
C THR A 278 -15.91 9.40 4.84
N PRO A 279 -15.40 10.59 5.22
CA PRO A 279 -13.96 10.84 5.37
C PRO A 279 -13.42 10.32 6.73
N CYS A 280 -12.15 10.63 7.03
CA CYS A 280 -11.48 10.24 8.29
C CYS A 280 -11.73 11.15 9.51
N LEU A 281 -12.68 12.08 9.40
CA LEU A 281 -12.99 13.09 10.42
C LEU A 281 -13.52 12.47 11.71
#